data_AF-A0A2X3FNL3-F1
#
_entry.id   AF-A0A2X3FNL3-F1
#
_cell.length_a   1.000
_cell.length_b   1.000
_cell.length_c   1.000
_cell.angle_alpha   90.00
_cell.angle_beta   90.00
_cell.angle_gamma   90.00
#
_symmetry.space_group_name_H-M   'P 1'
#
loop_
_entity.id
_entity.type
_entity.pdbx_description
1 polymer ?
#
loop_
_entity_poly.entity_id
_entity_poly.type
_entity_poly.pdbx_seq_one_letter_code
_entity_poly.pdbx_strand_id
1 'polypeptide(L)'
;MAVITSVVLVAPIVGPLSGAALMHFIHWKALFGIIAAMGLVAWLGLLLTMPETVRRGDVPFSPLGVLRDFRNVFRNRIFLLGAATLSLSYIPLMSWVAVSPVILMDAGGLTTSEFAWSQVPVFSAVIIANLSVARWVKDPTRPRFVLSAVPVQMLGLAILIVGNLVWPHVWLWSVLGTCFYAFGIGLIFPTLFRFTLFSNDLPKGTVSASLNIVILSVSALSIEGARWLWFHGGRLPFHLLAVAAGIVAACCLAGLLRHQRGQAVIEARQS
;
A
#
# COMPACT_ATOMS: atom_id res chain seq x y z
N MET A 1 10.07 17.38 -0.99
CA MET A 1 9.00 16.36 -0.79
C MET A 1 8.01 16.30 -1.93
N ALA A 2 7.43 17.42 -2.41
CA ALA A 2 6.41 17.42 -3.47
C ALA A 2 6.83 16.64 -4.74
N VAL A 3 8.03 16.85 -5.28
CA VAL A 3 8.53 16.15 -6.49
C VAL A 3 8.62 14.63 -6.27
N ILE A 4 9.16 14.19 -5.13
CA ILE A 4 9.29 12.77 -4.79
C ILE A 4 7.89 12.13 -4.68
N THR A 5 6.95 12.80 -4.02
CA THR A 5 5.57 12.32 -3.89
C THR A 5 4.87 12.23 -5.24
N SER A 6 5.05 13.20 -6.14
CA SER A 6 4.47 13.16 -7.49
C SER A 6 5.00 12.01 -8.33
N VAL A 7 6.31 11.74 -8.28
CA VAL A 7 6.91 10.61 -9.03
C VAL A 7 6.39 9.27 -8.51
N VAL A 8 6.36 9.06 -7.19
CA VAL A 8 5.87 7.82 -6.57
C VAL A 8 4.38 7.59 -6.88
N LEU A 9 3.59 8.65 -6.98
CA LEU A 9 2.16 8.55 -7.27
C LEU A 9 1.89 8.10 -8.70
N VAL A 10 2.72 8.52 -9.65
CA VAL A 10 2.56 8.24 -11.10
C VAL A 10 3.19 6.89 -11.50
N ALA A 11 4.21 6.42 -10.79
CA ALA A 11 4.96 5.20 -11.12
C ALA A 11 4.08 3.94 -11.33
N PRO A 12 3.03 3.66 -10.52
CA PRO A 12 2.18 2.47 -10.72
C PRO A 12 1.34 2.49 -12.00
N ILE A 13 1.11 3.66 -12.61
CA ILE A 13 0.44 3.77 -13.91
C ILE A 13 1.45 3.65 -15.05
N VAL A 14 2.57 4.37 -14.91
CA VAL A 14 3.61 4.39 -15.95
C VAL A 14 4.27 3.02 -16.09
N GLY A 15 4.43 2.27 -15.00
CA GLY A 15 5.03 0.93 -14.99
C GLY A 15 4.35 -0.04 -15.95
N PRO A 16 3.07 -0.40 -15.75
CA PRO A 16 2.35 -1.32 -16.64
C PRO A 16 2.23 -0.82 -18.07
N LEU A 17 1.94 0.48 -18.27
CA LEU A 17 1.81 1.05 -19.61
C LEU A 17 3.13 1.04 -20.39
N SER A 18 4.20 1.53 -19.77
CA SER A 18 5.53 1.58 -20.41
C SER A 18 6.09 0.18 -20.57
N GLY A 19 5.91 -0.70 -19.58
CA GLY A 19 6.34 -2.08 -19.63
C GLY A 19 5.66 -2.85 -20.77
N ALA A 20 4.34 -2.74 -20.90
CA ALA A 20 3.59 -3.33 -22.01
C ALA A 20 4.04 -2.77 -23.37
N ALA A 21 4.13 -1.45 -23.49
CA ALA A 21 4.53 -0.79 -24.74
C ALA A 21 5.96 -1.16 -25.17
N LEU A 22 6.93 -1.11 -24.25
CA LEU A 22 8.34 -1.40 -24.53
C LEU A 22 8.54 -2.87 -24.91
N MET A 23 7.83 -3.80 -24.28
CA MET A 23 7.96 -5.24 -24.58
C MET A 23 7.52 -5.61 -26.00
N HIS A 24 6.80 -4.74 -26.72
CA HIS A 24 6.53 -4.92 -28.16
C HIS A 24 7.74 -4.65 -29.05
N PHE A 25 8.68 -3.82 -28.60
CA PHE A 25 9.81 -3.35 -29.41
C PHE A 25 11.16 -3.86 -28.94
N ILE A 26 11.32 -4.11 -27.63
CA ILE A 26 12.58 -4.51 -27.03
C ILE A 26 12.44 -5.78 -26.21
N HIS A 27 13.51 -6.58 -26.21
CA HIS A 27 13.60 -7.77 -25.38
C HIS A 27 13.70 -7.38 -23.89
N TRP A 28 13.10 -8.16 -22.98
CA TRP A 28 13.05 -7.86 -21.54
C TRP A 28 14.43 -7.59 -20.91
N LYS A 29 15.48 -8.24 -21.42
CA LYS A 29 16.89 -8.02 -21.00
C LYS A 29 17.35 -6.57 -21.22
N ALA A 30 16.92 -5.94 -22.33
CA ALA A 30 17.25 -4.55 -22.62
C ALA A 30 16.57 -3.59 -21.63
N LEU A 31 15.38 -3.91 -21.14
CA LEU A 31 14.70 -3.14 -20.09
C LEU A 31 15.53 -3.10 -18.80
N PHE A 32 16.10 -4.24 -18.37
CA PHE A 32 17.04 -4.28 -17.25
C PHE A 32 18.30 -3.44 -17.51
N GLY A 33 18.80 -3.45 -18.75
CA GLY A 33 19.92 -2.58 -19.15
C GLY A 33 19.60 -1.09 -19.01
N ILE A 34 18.39 -0.67 -19.40
CA ILE A 34 17.91 0.72 -19.22
C ILE A 34 17.84 1.08 -17.73
N ILE A 35 17.25 0.20 -16.91
CA ILE A 35 17.16 0.43 -15.45
C ILE A 35 18.56 0.52 -14.83
N ALA A 36 19.48 -0.34 -15.24
CA ALA A 36 20.87 -0.31 -14.78
C ALA A 36 21.57 1.00 -15.18
N ALA A 37 21.38 1.47 -16.41
CA ALA A 37 21.94 2.74 -16.88
C ALA A 37 21.36 3.93 -16.09
N MET A 38 20.04 3.97 -15.87
CA MET A 38 19.41 4.99 -15.03
C MET A 38 19.95 4.96 -13.59
N GLY A 39 20.13 3.77 -13.02
CA GLY A 39 20.72 3.58 -11.70
C GLY A 39 22.17 4.07 -11.64
N LEU A 40 22.97 3.82 -12.68
CA LEU A 40 24.34 4.32 -12.79
C LEU A 40 24.40 5.85 -12.85
N VAL A 41 23.52 6.47 -13.63
CA VAL A 41 23.40 7.94 -13.70
C VAL A 41 23.03 8.52 -12.34
N ALA A 42 22.05 7.93 -11.65
CA ALA A 42 21.66 8.36 -10.30
C ALA A 42 22.81 8.20 -9.29
N TRP A 43 23.54 7.07 -9.36
CA TRP A 43 24.70 6.81 -8.52
C TRP A 43 25.82 7.83 -8.75
N LEU A 44 26.17 8.12 -10.00
CA LEU A 44 27.17 9.14 -10.35
C LEU A 44 26.72 10.53 -9.88
N GLY A 45 25.45 10.87 -10.08
CA GLY A 45 24.88 12.13 -9.59
C GLY A 45 25.04 12.28 -8.08
N LEU A 46 24.69 11.24 -7.31
CA LEU A 46 24.86 11.23 -5.86
C LEU A 46 26.34 11.31 -5.46
N LEU A 47 27.21 10.54 -6.10
CA LEU A 47 28.65 10.52 -5.81
C LEU A 47 29.29 11.91 -5.98
N LEU A 48 28.86 12.66 -6.99
CA LEU A 48 29.43 13.97 -7.32
C LEU A 48 28.78 15.13 -6.58
N THR A 49 27.55 15.00 -6.10
CA THR A 49 26.77 16.14 -5.58
C THR A 49 26.25 15.99 -4.15
N MET A 50 26.19 14.79 -3.59
CA MET A 50 25.60 14.57 -2.26
C MET A 50 26.59 14.96 -1.16
N PRO A 51 26.29 15.99 -0.33
CA PRO A 51 27.13 16.35 0.80
C PRO A 51 27.03 15.30 1.92
N GLU A 52 28.13 15.11 2.67
CA GLU A 52 28.13 14.29 3.89
C GLU A 52 27.34 15.00 4.99
N THR A 53 26.18 14.46 5.34
CA THR A 53 25.30 15.01 6.38
C THR A 53 25.47 14.32 7.73
N VAL A 54 26.19 13.20 7.78
CA VAL A 54 26.36 12.42 9.01
C VAL A 54 27.45 13.04 9.88
N ARG A 55 27.08 13.44 11.11
CA ARG A 55 28.04 13.80 12.16
C ARG A 55 28.56 12.52 12.81
N ARG A 56 29.73 12.06 12.37
CA ARG A 56 30.37 10.86 12.93
C ARG A 56 30.87 11.16 14.35
N GLY A 57 30.44 10.38 15.34
CA GLY A 57 30.99 10.42 16.71
C GLY A 57 30.03 10.83 17.83
N ASP A 58 28.83 11.34 17.53
CA ASP A 58 27.92 11.87 18.56
C ASP A 58 27.27 10.77 19.44
N VAL A 59 27.15 9.54 18.93
CA VAL A 59 26.58 8.41 19.67
C VAL A 59 27.29 7.10 19.31
N PRO A 60 27.78 6.30 20.27
CA PRO A 60 28.34 4.98 19.99
C PRO A 60 27.26 4.04 19.45
N PHE A 61 27.58 3.29 18.39
CA PHE A 61 26.67 2.28 17.85
C PHE A 61 26.47 1.14 18.86
N SER A 62 25.21 0.90 19.25
CA SER A 62 24.83 -0.19 20.15
C SER A 62 23.79 -1.09 19.48
N PRO A 63 24.17 -2.30 19.02
CA PRO A 63 23.22 -3.26 18.46
C PRO A 63 22.07 -3.60 19.42
N LEU A 64 22.38 -3.73 20.71
CA LEU A 64 21.39 -4.00 21.76
C LEU A 64 20.45 -2.81 21.96
N GLY A 65 20.96 -1.58 21.86
CA GLY A 65 20.15 -0.36 21.87
C GLY A 65 19.16 -0.33 20.70
N VAL A 66 19.64 -0.60 19.49
CA VAL A 66 18.80 -0.68 18.28
C VAL A 66 17.71 -1.75 18.43
N LEU A 67 18.07 -2.97 18.85
CA LEU A 67 17.10 -4.05 19.08
C LEU A 67 16.05 -3.68 20.14
N ARG A 68 16.48 -3.03 21.22
CA ARG A 68 15.58 -2.55 22.27
C ARG A 68 14.61 -1.51 21.73
N ASP A 69 15.07 -0.58 20.89
CA ASP A 69 14.22 0.44 20.29
C ASP A 69 13.19 -0.19 19.34
N PHE A 70 13.61 -1.12 18.47
CA PHE A 70 12.67 -1.92 17.66
C PHE A 70 11.63 -2.61 18.53
N ARG A 71 12.05 -3.32 19.58
CA ARG A 71 11.13 -3.98 20.53
C ARG A 71 10.16 -3.00 21.17
N ASN A 72 10.63 -1.80 21.53
CA ASN A 72 9.82 -0.77 22.15
C ASN A 72 8.81 -0.16 21.18
N VAL A 73 9.13 -0.06 19.88
CA VAL A 73 8.16 0.33 18.85
C VAL A 73 6.96 -0.62 18.87
N PHE A 74 7.20 -1.93 18.86
CA PHE A 74 6.15 -2.95 18.87
C PHE A 74 5.39 -3.07 20.20
N ARG A 75 5.82 -2.41 21.28
CA ARG A 75 5.06 -2.35 22.54
C ARG A 75 3.93 -1.32 22.51
N ASN A 76 3.99 -0.35 21.60
CA ASN A 76 2.99 0.68 21.49
C ASN A 76 1.75 0.16 20.74
N ARG A 77 0.60 0.11 21.42
CA ARG A 77 -0.66 -0.41 20.85
C ARG A 77 -1.18 0.41 19.67
N ILE A 78 -1.00 1.73 19.69
CA ILE A 78 -1.39 2.61 18.59
C ILE A 78 -0.55 2.29 17.36
N PHE A 79 0.76 2.08 17.55
CA PHE A 79 1.65 1.65 16.48
C PHE A 79 1.22 0.30 15.92
N LEU A 80 0.99 -0.70 16.78
CA LEU A 80 0.58 -2.04 16.35
C LEU A 80 -0.72 -2.03 15.55
N LEU A 81 -1.76 -1.37 16.06
CA LEU A 81 -3.06 -1.30 15.37
C LEU A 81 -2.96 -0.50 14.08
N GLY A 82 -2.19 0.60 14.06
CA GLY A 82 -1.96 1.39 12.85
C GLY A 82 -1.17 0.62 11.79
N ALA A 83 -0.08 -0.05 12.17
CA ALA A 83 0.72 -0.87 11.29
C ALA A 83 -0.08 -2.06 10.74
N ALA A 84 -0.90 -2.72 11.59
CA ALA A 84 -1.79 -3.80 11.17
C ALA A 84 -2.88 -3.30 10.21
N THR A 85 -3.53 -2.17 10.51
CA THR A 85 -4.52 -1.58 9.59
C THR A 85 -3.90 -1.27 8.24
N LEU A 86 -2.74 -0.61 8.22
CA LEU A 86 -2.05 -0.24 6.97
C LEU A 86 -1.65 -1.47 6.16
N SER A 87 -1.02 -2.47 6.80
CA SER A 87 -0.53 -3.65 6.11
C SER A 87 -1.67 -4.55 5.60
N LEU A 88 -2.69 -4.80 6.43
CA LEU A 88 -3.85 -5.61 6.05
C LEU A 88 -4.70 -4.93 4.97
N SER A 89 -4.86 -3.60 5.03
CA SER A 89 -5.57 -2.85 3.98
C SER A 89 -4.83 -2.90 2.64
N TYR A 90 -3.51 -3.16 2.66
CA TYR A 90 -2.72 -3.19 1.43
C TYR A 90 -2.76 -4.55 0.73
N ILE A 91 -3.16 -5.62 1.44
CA ILE A 91 -3.21 -6.99 0.93
C ILE A 91 -4.00 -7.08 -0.39
N PRO A 92 -5.25 -6.61 -0.52
CA PRO A 92 -5.99 -6.81 -1.76
C PRO A 92 -5.34 -6.09 -2.96
N LEU A 93 -4.71 -4.93 -2.72
CA LEU A 93 -4.03 -4.18 -3.77
C LEU A 93 -2.72 -4.87 -4.21
N MET A 94 -1.93 -5.41 -3.27
CA MET A 94 -0.72 -6.18 -3.59
C MET A 94 -1.06 -7.52 -4.25
N SER A 95 -2.10 -8.21 -3.79
CA SER A 95 -2.62 -9.42 -4.42
C SER A 95 -3.10 -9.15 -5.86
N TRP A 96 -3.74 -8.00 -6.10
CA TRP A 96 -4.09 -7.55 -7.45
C TRP A 96 -2.86 -7.35 -8.32
N VAL A 97 -1.85 -6.62 -7.85
CA VAL A 97 -0.59 -6.40 -8.60
C VAL A 97 0.05 -7.73 -9.02
N ALA A 98 0.06 -8.72 -8.13
CA ALA A 98 0.69 -10.01 -8.39
C ALA A 98 -0.12 -10.92 -9.33
N VAL A 99 -1.44 -11.01 -9.14
CA VAL A 99 -2.26 -12.05 -9.76
C VAL A 99 -3.10 -11.51 -10.93
N SER A 100 -3.26 -10.19 -11.06
CA SER A 100 -4.07 -9.60 -12.14
C SER A 100 -3.65 -9.97 -13.57
N PRO A 101 -2.37 -10.17 -13.93
CA PRO A 101 -2.02 -10.66 -15.27
C PRO A 101 -2.63 -12.04 -15.54
N VAL A 102 -2.62 -12.94 -14.55
CA VAL A 102 -3.22 -14.28 -14.66
C VAL A 102 -4.75 -14.20 -14.74
N ILE A 103 -5.36 -13.30 -13.96
CA ILE A 103 -6.83 -13.11 -13.96
C ILE A 103 -7.30 -12.55 -15.31
N LEU A 104 -6.59 -11.57 -15.83
CA LEU A 104 -7.04 -10.76 -16.97
C LEU A 104 -6.56 -11.33 -18.30
N MET A 105 -5.29 -11.75 -18.40
CA MET A 105 -4.72 -12.28 -19.64
C MET A 105 -4.97 -13.77 -19.77
N ASP A 106 -4.51 -14.59 -18.81
CA ASP A 106 -4.61 -16.05 -18.94
C ASP A 106 -6.05 -16.55 -18.82
N ALA A 107 -6.80 -16.08 -17.82
CA ALA A 107 -8.18 -16.50 -17.59
C ALA A 107 -9.22 -15.61 -18.30
N GLY A 108 -8.91 -14.31 -18.49
CA GLY A 108 -9.81 -13.33 -19.09
C GLY A 108 -9.61 -13.14 -20.60
N GLY A 109 -8.51 -13.65 -21.17
CA GLY A 109 -8.21 -13.56 -22.59
C GLY A 109 -7.75 -12.17 -23.07
N LEU A 110 -7.43 -11.25 -22.16
CA LEU A 110 -6.97 -9.91 -22.54
C LEU A 110 -5.59 -9.96 -23.17
N THR A 111 -5.39 -9.14 -24.19
CA THR A 111 -4.08 -8.82 -24.73
C THR A 111 -3.24 -8.02 -23.73
N THR A 112 -1.92 -7.98 -23.93
CA THR A 112 -0.99 -7.18 -23.11
C THR A 112 -1.38 -5.71 -23.04
N SER A 113 -1.87 -5.14 -24.16
CA SER A 113 -2.33 -3.75 -24.25
C SER A 113 -3.60 -3.50 -23.45
N GLU A 114 -4.60 -4.39 -23.56
CA GLU A 114 -5.85 -4.27 -22.79
C GLU A 114 -5.59 -4.43 -21.30
N PHE A 115 -4.71 -5.37 -20.92
CA PHE A 115 -4.24 -5.49 -19.54
C PHE A 115 -3.64 -4.18 -19.05
N ALA A 116 -2.71 -3.56 -19.80
CA ALA A 116 -2.09 -2.31 -19.39
C ALA A 116 -3.11 -1.18 -19.20
N TRP A 117 -4.08 -1.06 -20.11
CA TRP A 117 -5.17 -0.09 -20.00
C TRP A 117 -6.10 -0.36 -18.80
N SER A 118 -6.32 -1.62 -18.44
CA SER A 118 -7.12 -1.98 -17.26
C SER A 118 -6.47 -1.55 -15.94
N GLN A 119 -5.15 -1.38 -15.90
CA GLN A 119 -4.42 -0.90 -14.70
C GLN A 119 -4.59 0.61 -14.48
N VAL A 120 -4.81 1.38 -15.55
CA VAL A 120 -4.98 2.83 -15.50
C VAL A 120 -6.10 3.23 -14.54
N PRO A 121 -7.35 2.76 -14.64
CA PRO A 121 -8.40 3.16 -13.71
C PRO A 121 -8.12 2.72 -12.26
N VAL A 122 -7.52 1.54 -12.05
CA VAL A 122 -7.20 1.01 -10.72
C VAL A 122 -6.23 1.93 -9.98
N PHE A 123 -5.10 2.26 -10.59
CA PHE A 123 -4.12 3.13 -9.94
C PHE A 123 -4.54 4.59 -9.97
N SER A 124 -5.24 5.05 -11.02
CA SER A 124 -5.82 6.40 -11.05
C SER A 124 -6.79 6.63 -9.88
N ALA A 125 -7.54 5.61 -9.45
CA ALA A 125 -8.40 5.71 -8.29
C ALA A 125 -7.62 6.08 -7.01
N VAL A 126 -6.42 5.49 -6.80
CA VAL A 126 -5.52 5.86 -5.69
C VAL A 126 -5.05 7.31 -5.83
N ILE A 127 -4.63 7.71 -7.03
CA ILE A 127 -4.14 9.07 -7.33
C ILE A 127 -5.23 10.10 -7.04
N ILE A 128 -6.41 9.91 -7.64
CA ILE A 128 -7.55 10.80 -7.50
C ILE A 128 -7.95 10.90 -6.03
N ALA A 129 -8.00 9.79 -5.30
CA ALA A 129 -8.28 9.81 -3.86
C ALA A 129 -7.24 10.66 -3.09
N ASN A 130 -5.94 10.41 -3.30
CA ASN A 130 -4.88 11.17 -2.64
C ASN A 130 -4.96 12.68 -2.94
N LEU A 131 -5.17 13.04 -4.21
CA LEU A 131 -5.34 14.44 -4.64
C LEU A 131 -6.60 15.07 -4.04
N SER A 132 -7.69 14.31 -3.96
CA SER A 132 -8.95 14.75 -3.36
C SER A 132 -8.76 15.10 -1.88
N VAL A 133 -8.02 14.27 -1.15
CA VAL A 133 -7.67 14.55 0.25
C VAL A 133 -6.81 15.79 0.36
N ALA A 134 -5.75 15.89 -0.44
CA ALA A 134 -4.84 17.03 -0.41
C ALA A 134 -5.53 18.37 -0.75
N ARG A 135 -6.55 18.35 -1.62
CA ARG A 135 -7.21 19.58 -2.11
C ARG A 135 -8.44 19.98 -1.33
N TRP A 136 -9.25 19.02 -0.87
CA TRP A 136 -10.59 19.30 -0.35
C TRP A 136 -10.81 18.90 1.11
N VAL A 137 -9.95 18.06 1.68
CA VAL A 137 -10.11 17.58 3.05
C VAL A 137 -9.29 18.45 4.00
N LYS A 138 -9.99 19.34 4.72
CA LYS A 138 -9.36 20.28 5.68
C LYS A 138 -8.64 19.56 6.83
N ASP A 139 -9.22 18.47 7.31
CA ASP A 139 -8.68 17.72 8.45
C ASP A 139 -8.84 16.21 8.21
N PRO A 140 -7.85 15.61 7.51
CA PRO A 140 -7.89 14.19 7.18
C PRO A 140 -7.67 13.30 8.39
N THR A 141 -7.21 13.86 9.52
CA THR A 141 -6.94 13.09 10.75
C THR A 141 -8.22 12.77 11.55
N ARG A 142 -9.35 13.39 11.20
CA ARG A 142 -10.62 13.16 11.90
C ARG A 142 -11.04 11.69 11.80
N PRO A 143 -11.36 11.03 12.93
CA PRO A 143 -11.85 9.66 12.92
C PRO A 143 -13.05 9.43 12.00
N ARG A 144 -13.94 10.44 11.84
CA ARG A 144 -15.10 10.36 10.94
C ARG A 144 -14.67 10.27 9.47
N PHE A 145 -13.65 11.02 9.06
CA PHE A 145 -13.13 10.97 7.70
C PHE A 145 -12.46 9.61 7.45
N VAL A 146 -11.61 9.16 8.37
CA VAL A 146 -10.93 7.86 8.24
C VAL A 146 -11.92 6.70 8.16
N LEU A 147 -13.00 6.73 8.96
CA LEU A 147 -14.08 5.73 8.89
C LEU A 147 -14.92 5.82 7.62
N SER A 148 -15.00 6.99 6.97
CA SER A 148 -15.78 7.15 5.73
C SER A 148 -15.21 6.37 4.55
N ALA A 149 -13.93 6.01 4.58
CA ALA A 149 -13.31 5.17 3.57
C ALA A 149 -13.69 3.69 3.69
N VAL A 150 -14.09 3.22 4.88
CA VAL A 150 -14.42 1.80 5.11
C VAL A 150 -15.62 1.35 4.25
N PRO A 151 -16.77 2.05 4.20
CA PRO A 151 -17.86 1.68 3.30
C PRO A 151 -17.44 1.61 1.83
N VAL A 152 -16.58 2.53 1.36
CA VAL A 152 -16.09 2.54 -0.02
C VAL A 152 -15.23 1.32 -0.31
N GLN A 153 -14.34 0.95 0.62
CA GLN A 153 -13.52 -0.26 0.52
C GLN A 153 -14.39 -1.52 0.53
N MET A 154 -15.35 -1.61 1.46
CA MET A 154 -16.25 -2.77 1.55
C MET A 154 -17.12 -2.91 0.30
N LEU A 155 -17.59 -1.79 -0.27
CA LEU A 155 -18.31 -1.79 -1.54
C LEU A 155 -17.44 -2.34 -2.68
N GLY A 156 -16.18 -1.91 -2.78
CA GLY A 156 -15.24 -2.45 -3.78
C GLY A 156 -15.03 -3.96 -3.64
N LEU A 157 -14.82 -4.44 -2.42
CA LEU A 157 -14.69 -5.87 -2.14
C LEU A 157 -15.97 -6.65 -2.43
N ALA A 158 -17.14 -6.07 -2.13
CA ALA A 158 -18.45 -6.66 -2.43
C ALA A 158 -18.68 -6.79 -3.95
N ILE A 159 -18.40 -5.74 -4.72
CA ILE A 159 -18.47 -5.76 -6.19
C ILE A 159 -17.55 -6.86 -6.74
N LEU A 160 -16.32 -6.93 -6.22
CA LEU A 160 -15.32 -7.91 -6.64
C LEU A 160 -15.77 -9.35 -6.37
N ILE A 161 -16.22 -9.69 -5.15
CA ILE A 161 -16.63 -11.06 -4.82
C ILE A 161 -17.97 -11.45 -5.45
N VAL A 162 -18.99 -10.60 -5.36
CA VAL A 162 -20.33 -10.90 -5.88
C VAL A 162 -20.30 -10.97 -7.40
N GLY A 163 -19.61 -10.04 -8.07
CA GLY A 163 -19.47 -10.06 -9.52
C GLY A 163 -18.80 -11.34 -10.03
N ASN A 164 -17.74 -11.80 -9.34
CA ASN A 164 -17.06 -13.06 -9.69
C ASN A 164 -17.87 -14.32 -9.34
N LEU A 165 -18.82 -14.24 -8.40
CA LEU A 165 -19.75 -15.35 -8.10
C LEU A 165 -20.88 -15.44 -9.13
N VAL A 166 -21.44 -14.30 -9.56
CA VAL A 166 -22.59 -14.27 -10.49
C VAL A 166 -22.13 -14.44 -11.94
N TRP A 167 -21.07 -13.74 -12.35
CA TRP A 167 -20.52 -13.79 -13.71
C TRP A 167 -19.01 -13.97 -13.69
N PRO A 168 -18.53 -15.20 -13.45
CA PRO A 168 -17.09 -15.48 -13.35
C PRO A 168 -16.32 -15.03 -14.59
N HIS A 169 -16.88 -15.15 -15.79
CA HIS A 169 -16.14 -14.82 -17.02
C HIS A 169 -15.94 -13.32 -17.25
N VAL A 170 -16.62 -12.46 -16.48
CA VAL A 170 -16.56 -11.01 -16.66
C VAL A 170 -15.48 -10.41 -15.77
N TRP A 171 -14.29 -10.21 -16.35
CA TRP A 171 -13.13 -9.62 -15.69
C TRP A 171 -13.36 -8.20 -15.14
N LEU A 172 -14.33 -7.48 -15.72
CA LEU A 172 -14.66 -6.09 -15.37
C LEU A 172 -15.03 -5.94 -13.89
N TRP A 173 -15.67 -6.94 -13.27
CA TRP A 173 -16.02 -6.92 -11.85
C TRP A 173 -14.78 -6.83 -10.96
N SER A 174 -13.72 -7.55 -11.32
CA SER A 174 -12.45 -7.53 -10.59
C SER A 174 -11.76 -6.18 -10.71
N VAL A 175 -11.77 -5.56 -11.90
CA VAL A 175 -11.22 -4.21 -12.12
C VAL A 175 -12.03 -3.17 -11.35
N LEU A 176 -13.36 -3.14 -11.53
CA LEU A 176 -14.22 -2.15 -10.87
C LEU A 176 -14.16 -2.24 -9.35
N GLY A 177 -14.25 -3.45 -8.79
CA GLY A 177 -14.16 -3.65 -7.35
C GLY A 177 -12.80 -3.22 -6.80
N THR A 178 -11.71 -3.52 -7.53
CA THR A 178 -10.37 -3.05 -7.16
C THR A 178 -10.25 -1.52 -7.26
N CYS A 179 -10.85 -0.86 -8.26
CA CYS A 179 -10.88 0.61 -8.35
C CYS A 179 -11.52 1.25 -7.10
N PHE A 180 -12.70 0.80 -6.69
CA PHE A 180 -13.36 1.31 -5.49
C PHE A 180 -12.53 1.05 -4.23
N TYR A 181 -11.95 -0.14 -4.11
CA TYR A 181 -11.08 -0.48 -3.00
C TYR A 181 -9.83 0.40 -2.95
N ALA A 182 -9.16 0.57 -4.09
CA ALA A 182 -7.97 1.38 -4.28
C ALA A 182 -8.24 2.88 -3.99
N PHE A 183 -9.40 3.40 -4.40
CA PHE A 183 -9.85 4.73 -4.01
C PHE A 183 -9.95 4.86 -2.49
N GLY A 184 -10.62 3.91 -1.84
CA GLY A 184 -10.77 3.89 -0.38
C GLY A 184 -9.43 3.82 0.37
N ILE A 185 -8.46 3.05 -0.12
CA ILE A 185 -7.07 3.07 0.41
C ILE A 185 -6.46 4.46 0.24
N GLY A 186 -6.54 5.03 -0.96
CA GLY A 186 -5.92 6.32 -1.29
C GLY A 186 -6.44 7.47 -0.43
N LEU A 187 -7.67 7.38 0.09
CA LEU A 187 -8.23 8.36 1.02
C LEU A 187 -7.55 8.36 2.40
N ILE A 188 -7.11 7.19 2.89
CA ILE A 188 -6.67 7.05 4.30
C ILE A 188 -5.22 6.69 4.47
N PHE A 189 -4.56 6.10 3.46
CA PHE A 189 -3.22 5.54 3.61
C PHE A 189 -2.17 6.57 4.05
N PRO A 190 -2.03 7.77 3.42
CA PRO A 190 -1.02 8.74 3.85
C PRO A 190 -1.29 9.27 5.26
N THR A 191 -2.57 9.48 5.59
CA THR A 191 -3.01 9.95 6.91
C THR A 191 -2.67 8.94 7.99
N LEU A 192 -3.04 7.68 7.78
CA LEU A 192 -2.75 6.60 8.73
C LEU A 192 -1.24 6.33 8.82
N PHE A 193 -0.51 6.34 7.70
CA PHE A 193 0.94 6.17 7.70
C PHE A 193 1.62 7.25 8.54
N ARG A 194 1.26 8.52 8.33
CA ARG A 194 1.76 9.64 9.14
C ARG A 194 1.37 9.46 10.60
N PHE A 195 0.10 9.18 10.87
CA PHE A 195 -0.40 8.98 12.22
C PHE A 195 0.38 7.88 12.97
N THR A 196 0.60 6.73 12.35
CA THR A 196 1.37 5.61 12.91
C THR A 196 2.85 5.95 13.09
N LEU A 197 3.45 6.70 12.17
CA LEU A 197 4.85 7.16 12.29
C LEU A 197 5.05 8.10 13.49
N PHE A 198 4.03 8.91 13.81
CA PHE A 198 4.07 9.85 14.93
C PHE A 198 3.50 9.30 16.22
N SER A 199 3.08 8.03 16.28
CA SER A 199 2.48 7.46 17.49
C SER A 199 3.47 7.13 18.62
N ASN A 200 4.78 7.28 18.39
CA ASN A 200 5.84 6.92 19.33
C ASN A 200 6.94 8.01 19.33
N ASP A 201 7.49 8.31 20.50
CA ASP A 201 8.54 9.32 20.71
C ASP A 201 9.96 8.80 20.41
N LEU A 202 10.10 7.52 20.07
CA LEU A 202 11.35 6.92 19.60
C LEU A 202 11.88 7.61 18.32
N PRO A 203 13.18 7.43 18.00
CA PRO A 203 13.77 7.96 16.77
C PRO A 203 12.94 7.60 15.53
N LYS A 204 12.59 8.60 14.72
CA LYS A 204 11.68 8.42 13.57
C LYS A 204 12.25 7.47 12.52
N GLY A 205 13.58 7.34 12.43
CA GLY A 205 14.23 6.32 11.63
C GLY A 205 13.83 4.90 12.04
N THR A 206 13.86 4.59 13.34
CA THR A 206 13.48 3.27 13.88
C THR A 206 11.99 2.98 13.73
N VAL A 207 11.13 3.97 13.98
CA VAL A 207 9.67 3.83 13.81
C VAL A 207 9.31 3.61 12.34
N SER A 208 9.91 4.39 11.44
CA SER A 208 9.70 4.26 9.99
C SER A 208 10.21 2.91 9.46
N ALA A 209 11.39 2.47 9.88
CA ALA A 209 11.95 1.17 9.51
C ALA A 209 11.04 0.03 9.99
N SER A 210 10.62 0.07 11.26
CA SER A 210 9.68 -0.92 11.83
C SER A 210 8.38 -0.98 11.03
N LEU A 211 7.79 0.18 10.71
CA LEU A 211 6.53 0.25 9.98
C LEU A 211 6.68 -0.33 8.56
N ASN A 212 7.74 0.03 7.85
CA ASN A 212 7.99 -0.48 6.51
C ASN A 212 8.33 -1.97 6.51
N ILE A 213 9.07 -2.48 7.50
CA ILE A 213 9.31 -3.93 7.65
C ILE A 213 7.97 -4.67 7.73
N VAL A 214 7.03 -4.20 8.57
CA VAL A 214 5.71 -4.82 8.68
C VAL A 214 4.95 -4.75 7.36
N ILE A 215 4.84 -3.57 6.75
CA ILE A 215 4.07 -3.38 5.50
C ILE A 215 4.65 -4.24 4.38
N LEU A 216 5.97 -4.22 4.17
CA LEU A 216 6.63 -4.96 3.10
C LEU A 216 6.62 -6.46 3.34
N SER A 217 6.79 -6.92 4.59
CA SER A 217 6.73 -8.35 4.91
C SER A 217 5.33 -8.91 4.68
N VAL A 218 4.29 -8.20 5.15
CA VAL A 218 2.90 -8.58 4.89
C VAL A 218 2.60 -8.54 3.39
N SER A 219 3.09 -7.55 2.66
CA SER A 219 2.93 -7.46 1.21
C SER A 219 3.56 -8.66 0.50
N ALA A 220 4.81 -9.00 0.83
CA ALA A 220 5.51 -10.15 0.26
C ALA A 220 4.78 -11.48 0.54
N LEU A 221 4.37 -11.71 1.79
CA LEU A 221 3.60 -12.90 2.17
C LEU A 221 2.23 -12.94 1.49
N SER A 222 1.58 -11.78 1.33
CA SER A 222 0.28 -11.70 0.66
C SER A 222 0.37 -12.01 -0.82
N ILE A 223 1.44 -11.60 -1.49
CA ILE A 223 1.69 -11.88 -2.91
C ILE A 223 1.85 -13.38 -3.11
N GLU A 224 2.70 -14.03 -2.31
CA GLU A 224 2.93 -15.47 -2.40
C GLU A 224 1.67 -16.26 -2.03
N GLY A 225 1.00 -15.87 -0.95
CA GLY A 225 -0.26 -16.50 -0.53
C GLY A 225 -1.38 -16.35 -1.56
N ALA A 226 -1.53 -15.17 -2.16
CA ALA A 226 -2.53 -14.93 -3.21
C ALA A 226 -2.24 -15.75 -4.46
N ARG A 227 -0.97 -15.83 -4.87
CA ARG A 227 -0.53 -16.67 -5.98
C ARG A 227 -0.85 -18.14 -5.70
N TRP A 228 -0.45 -18.65 -4.53
CA TRP A 228 -0.71 -20.03 -4.13
C TRP A 228 -2.20 -20.36 -4.11
N LEU A 229 -3.03 -19.49 -3.52
CA LEU A 229 -4.48 -19.65 -3.46
C LEU A 229 -5.11 -19.66 -4.86
N TRP A 230 -4.64 -18.82 -5.77
CA TRP A 230 -5.14 -18.81 -7.14
C TRP A 230 -4.85 -20.12 -7.88
N PHE A 231 -3.60 -20.59 -7.82
CA PHE A 231 -3.18 -21.78 -8.58
C PHE A 231 -3.67 -23.11 -7.98
N HIS A 232 -3.86 -23.20 -6.67
CA HIS A 232 -4.30 -24.45 -6.00
C HIS A 232 -5.76 -24.44 -5.54
N GLY A 233 -6.27 -23.28 -5.11
CA GLY A 233 -7.64 -23.12 -4.62
C GLY A 233 -8.60 -22.49 -5.65
N GLY A 234 -8.08 -21.94 -6.74
CA GLY A 234 -8.86 -21.26 -7.76
C GLY A 234 -9.30 -19.86 -7.36
N ARG A 235 -10.36 -19.38 -8.01
CA ARG A 235 -10.78 -17.97 -7.98
C ARG A 235 -11.39 -17.54 -6.64
N LEU A 236 -12.23 -18.41 -6.07
CA LEU A 236 -12.99 -18.08 -4.87
C LEU A 236 -12.07 -17.85 -3.64
N PRO A 237 -11.09 -18.73 -3.33
CA PRO A 237 -10.18 -18.49 -2.21
C PRO A 237 -9.34 -17.22 -2.37
N PHE A 238 -8.93 -16.87 -3.60
CA PHE A 238 -8.22 -15.62 -3.88
C PHE A 238 -9.07 -14.39 -3.54
N HIS A 239 -10.33 -14.35 -3.98
CA HIS A 239 -11.21 -13.22 -3.66
C HIS A 239 -11.61 -13.19 -2.18
N LEU A 240 -11.73 -14.35 -1.52
CA LEU A 240 -11.97 -14.43 -0.08
C LEU A 240 -10.80 -13.90 0.74
N LEU A 241 -9.55 -14.10 0.31
CA LEU A 241 -8.37 -13.48 0.94
C LEU A 241 -8.53 -11.95 0.98
N ALA A 242 -8.93 -11.35 -0.15
CA ALA A 242 -9.13 -9.91 -0.24
C ALA A 242 -10.24 -9.42 0.70
N VAL A 243 -11.38 -10.12 0.73
CA VAL A 243 -12.51 -9.80 1.60
C VAL A 243 -12.12 -9.93 3.08
N ALA A 244 -11.48 -11.04 3.46
CA ALA A 244 -11.05 -11.29 4.83
C ALA A 244 -10.04 -10.22 5.29
N ALA A 245 -9.03 -9.92 4.48
CA ALA A 245 -8.05 -8.88 4.79
C ALA A 245 -8.71 -7.51 4.98
N GLY A 246 -9.66 -7.14 4.11
CA GLY A 246 -10.40 -5.88 4.23
C GLY A 246 -11.25 -5.80 5.50
N ILE A 247 -11.94 -6.87 5.88
CA ILE A 247 -12.74 -6.93 7.11
C ILE A 247 -11.82 -6.80 8.34
N VAL A 248 -10.72 -7.56 8.39
CA VAL A 248 -9.79 -7.50 9.52
C VAL A 248 -9.15 -6.11 9.61
N ALA A 249 -8.78 -5.50 8.47
CA ALA A 249 -8.26 -4.14 8.43
C ALA A 249 -9.25 -3.11 8.98
N ALA A 250 -10.54 -3.22 8.62
CA ALA A 250 -11.61 -2.37 9.14
C ALA A 250 -11.80 -2.56 10.65
N CYS A 251 -11.73 -3.79 11.15
CA CYS A 251 -11.77 -4.10 12.58
C CYS A 251 -10.57 -3.50 13.33
N CYS A 252 -9.35 -3.65 12.81
CA CYS A 252 -8.14 -3.03 13.36
C CYS A 252 -8.26 -1.50 13.39
N LEU A 253 -8.82 -0.91 12.33
CA LEU A 253 -9.03 0.54 12.25
C LEU A 253 -10.05 1.03 13.29
N ALA A 254 -11.16 0.32 13.43
CA ALA A 254 -12.15 0.62 14.47
C ALA A 254 -11.53 0.50 15.87
N GLY A 255 -10.70 -0.52 16.10
CA GLY A 255 -9.93 -0.70 17.33
C GLY A 255 -8.97 0.46 17.60
N LEU A 256 -8.21 0.89 16.59
CA LEU A 256 -7.28 2.03 16.66
C LEU A 256 -7.99 3.31 17.10
N LEU A 257 -9.11 3.63 16.44
CA LEU A 257 -9.86 4.86 16.71
C LEU A 257 -10.57 4.83 18.06
N ARG A 258 -11.04 3.66 18.52
CA ARG A 258 -11.59 3.48 19.88
C ARG A 258 -10.51 3.68 20.93
N HIS A 259 -9.32 3.13 20.72
CA HIS A 259 -8.21 3.25 21.67
C HIS A 259 -7.74 4.70 21.83
N GLN A 260 -7.61 5.44 20.71
CA GLN A 260 -7.29 6.87 20.75
C GLN A 260 -8.31 7.69 21.51
N ARG A 261 -9.61 7.47 21.25
CA ARG A 261 -10.68 8.17 21.98
C ARG A 261 -10.61 7.88 23.48
N GLY A 262 -10.34 6.63 23.85
CA GLY A 262 -10.17 6.24 25.25
C GLY A 262 -9.03 7.01 25.94
N GLN A 263 -7.88 7.13 25.28
CA GLN A 263 -6.74 7.89 25.81
C GLN A 263 -7.06 9.38 25.96
N ALA A 264 -7.67 10.00 24.94
CA ALA A 264 -8.04 11.42 25.00
C ALA A 264 -9.02 11.73 26.14
N VAL A 265 -9.96 10.82 26.45
CA VAL A 265 -10.88 10.98 27.59
C VAL A 265 -10.17 10.83 28.93
N ILE A 266 -9.17 9.95 29.03
CA ILE A 266 -8.37 9.78 30.25
C ILE A 266 -7.53 11.03 30.51
N GLU A 267 -6.85 11.55 29.48
CA GLU A 267 -6.03 12.77 29.56
C GLU A 267 -6.88 13.99 29.95
N ALA A 268 -8.06 14.16 29.34
CA ALA A 268 -8.98 15.26 29.66
C ALA A 268 -9.60 15.18 31.08
N ARG A 269 -9.56 14.02 31.75
CA ARG A 269 -9.99 13.88 33.15
C ARG A 269 -8.87 14.17 34.14
N GLN A 270 -7.62 14.22 33.68
CA GLN A 270 -6.43 14.46 34.50
C GLN A 270 -5.95 15.92 34.43
N SER A 271 -6.47 16.71 33.48
CA SER A 271 -6.29 18.17 33.35
C SER A 271 -7.37 18.94 34.11
#